data_AF-A0A9E1XF89-F1
#
_entry.id   AF-A0A9E1XF89-F1
#
_cell.length_a   1.000
_cell.length_b   1.000
_cell.length_c   1.000
_cell.angle_alpha   90.00
_cell.angle_beta   90.00
_cell.angle_gamma   90.00
#
_symmetry.space_group_name_H-M   'P 1'
#
loop_
_entity.id
_entity.type
_entity.pdbx_description
1 polymer ?
#
loop_
_entity_poly.entity_id
_entity_poly.type
_entity_poly.pdbx_seq_one_letter_code
_entity_poly.pdbx_strand_id
1 'polypeptide(L)'
;MTLFQKLDYGPAPESDQPGQLWLESHHRSFGFYLNGNWELPKDAELFSVENPATGEQLATCRQAGSREITQALSGAREAQPKWEKLTGHQRAKYLYALAREMQQHSRVLSVLETLDNGKPFRESRDIDIPLAVRHFYHHAGWAQLVEEEYPRHVATGVVGQIIPWNFPLLMLAWKVAPALACGNTVLLKPAEQTPLTALWFAECCHRIGLPAGVFQLLTGDGRTGEELVCSKGLDKIAFTGSTSVGKCIRKLTADSDCKLTLELGGKSPFIVFEDADLDAAVEGVVDAIWLNQGEVCCAGSRLLLQESIAEKMVGKLQQRMQQLRVGNPLDKAIDIGSLVSKIQLERVKRLTTEGAMNGVTLWQPQISLPETGCFFAPTLAIDVDPSSVLAQEEIFGPVAATMTFRTPSEALELANNTMYGLAASVWSENINQALHLAPLLQAGVVWVNCTNQFDAACGFGGYRESGYGREGGREGLLEYMKPKVTAFTGKKLKRPDVQGLSHTTTLEGSEIHRTAKFFIEGKQARPDGGTVRPVWNKDGSLAGAVGQGNRKDLRNA
;
A
#
# COMPACT_ATOMS: atom_id res chain seq x y z
N MET A 1 26.56 -30.30 25.30
CA MET A 1 26.06 -30.08 26.68
C MET A 1 24.64 -29.58 26.58
N THR A 2 23.67 -30.25 27.21
CA THR A 2 22.25 -29.88 27.17
C THR A 2 21.97 -28.66 28.06
N LEU A 3 20.90 -27.91 27.81
CA LEU A 3 20.49 -26.75 28.64
C LEU A 3 20.42 -27.09 30.14
N PHE A 4 19.95 -28.31 30.45
CA PHE A 4 19.90 -28.87 31.80
C PHE A 4 21.25 -29.01 32.48
N GLN A 5 22.35 -29.13 31.73
CA GLN A 5 23.70 -29.23 32.29
C GLN A 5 24.32 -27.87 32.62
N LYS A 6 23.78 -26.77 32.06
CA LYS A 6 24.28 -25.41 32.31
C LYS A 6 23.45 -24.63 33.34
N LEU A 7 22.21 -25.08 33.63
CA LEU A 7 21.24 -24.35 34.47
C LEU A 7 20.96 -22.91 33.97
N ASP A 8 21.29 -22.61 32.71
CA ASP A 8 20.89 -21.35 32.08
C ASP A 8 19.37 -21.29 31.98
N TYR A 9 18.76 -20.18 32.40
CA TYR A 9 17.35 -19.92 32.14
C TYR A 9 17.14 -19.92 30.63
N GLY A 10 16.45 -20.93 30.10
CA GLY A 10 16.15 -21.01 28.67
C GLY A 10 15.23 -19.87 28.23
N PRO A 11 15.33 -19.44 26.96
CA PRO A 11 14.36 -18.50 26.41
C PRO A 11 12.95 -19.10 26.55
N ALA A 12 11.98 -18.29 26.94
CA ALA A 12 10.58 -18.66 27.07
C ALA A 12 9.77 -17.99 25.95
N PRO A 13 9.92 -18.45 24.69
CA PRO A 13 9.17 -17.89 23.57
C PRO A 13 7.66 -18.11 23.78
N GLU A 14 6.86 -17.34 23.06
CA GLU A 14 5.44 -17.60 22.98
C GLU A 14 5.18 -18.99 22.41
N SER A 15 4.18 -19.66 22.98
CA SER A 15 3.74 -20.95 22.48
C SER A 15 3.09 -20.76 21.11
N ASP A 16 3.60 -21.45 20.11
CA ASP A 16 3.02 -21.54 18.77
C ASP A 16 1.82 -22.50 18.71
N GLN A 17 1.58 -23.27 19.78
CA GLN A 17 0.54 -24.30 19.87
C GLN A 17 -0.84 -23.83 19.39
N PRO A 18 -1.35 -22.62 19.73
CA PRO A 18 -2.64 -22.17 19.20
C PRO A 18 -2.68 -22.09 17.67
N GLY A 19 -1.58 -21.64 17.04
CA GLY A 19 -1.45 -21.59 15.59
C GLY A 19 -1.30 -23.00 14.99
N GLN A 20 -0.47 -23.84 15.60
CA GLN A 20 -0.27 -25.23 15.15
C GLN A 20 -1.57 -26.05 15.21
N LEU A 21 -2.34 -25.95 16.30
CA LEU A 21 -3.64 -26.63 16.43
C LEU A 21 -4.63 -26.16 15.37
N TRP A 22 -4.65 -24.86 15.05
CA TRP A 22 -5.50 -24.33 14.00
C TRP A 22 -5.08 -24.89 12.62
N LEU A 23 -3.79 -24.90 12.32
CA LEU A 23 -3.25 -25.50 11.10
C LEU A 23 -3.59 -27.00 11.00
N GLU A 24 -3.44 -27.76 12.09
CA GLU A 24 -3.77 -29.18 12.16
C GLU A 24 -5.26 -29.47 12.00
N SER A 25 -6.13 -28.61 12.54
CA SER A 25 -7.58 -28.73 12.37
C SER A 25 -8.02 -28.61 10.91
N HIS A 26 -7.19 -28.00 10.05
CA HIS A 26 -7.36 -27.91 8.60
C HIS A 26 -6.50 -28.90 7.82
N HIS A 27 -5.92 -29.90 8.51
CA HIS A 27 -4.96 -30.84 7.93
C HIS A 27 -3.81 -30.16 7.17
N ARG A 28 -3.46 -28.93 7.57
CA ARG A 28 -2.47 -28.07 6.91
C ARG A 28 -2.72 -27.91 5.40
N SER A 29 -3.97 -28.03 4.94
CA SER A 29 -4.34 -27.88 3.53
C SER A 29 -5.54 -26.97 3.38
N PHE A 30 -5.35 -25.84 2.70
CA PHE A 30 -6.37 -24.82 2.57
C PHE A 30 -6.98 -24.75 1.18
N GLY A 31 -8.29 -24.56 1.18
CA GLY A 31 -9.12 -24.29 0.01
C GLY A 31 -9.34 -22.79 -0.21
N PHE A 32 -10.31 -22.49 -1.06
CA PHE A 32 -10.82 -21.15 -1.23
C PHE A 32 -12.06 -20.95 -0.35
N TYR A 33 -12.32 -19.71 0.06
CA TYR A 33 -13.58 -19.38 0.75
C TYR A 33 -14.50 -18.68 -0.25
N LEU A 34 -15.47 -19.41 -0.77
CA LEU A 34 -16.37 -18.98 -1.84
C LEU A 34 -17.83 -19.19 -1.41
N ASN A 35 -18.66 -18.18 -1.61
CA ASN A 35 -20.10 -18.21 -1.35
C ASN A 35 -20.46 -18.68 0.05
N GLY A 36 -19.68 -18.26 1.05
CA GLY A 36 -19.87 -18.62 2.46
C GLY A 36 -19.35 -20.02 2.84
N ASN A 37 -18.76 -20.76 1.90
CA ASN A 37 -18.31 -22.14 2.07
C ASN A 37 -16.83 -22.30 1.72
N TRP A 38 -16.21 -23.34 2.28
CA TRP A 38 -14.85 -23.75 1.92
C TRP A 38 -14.88 -24.70 0.73
N GLU A 39 -14.15 -24.35 -0.32
CA GLU A 39 -14.01 -25.15 -1.54
C GLU A 39 -12.61 -25.71 -1.66
N LEU A 40 -12.51 -27.03 -1.80
CA LEU A 40 -11.25 -27.77 -1.80
C LEU A 40 -11.05 -28.50 -3.15
N PRO A 41 -10.88 -27.77 -4.28
CA PRO A 41 -10.73 -28.39 -5.58
C PRO A 41 -9.50 -29.31 -5.61
N LYS A 42 -9.70 -30.52 -6.12
CA LYS A 42 -8.66 -31.57 -6.16
C LYS A 42 -7.68 -31.40 -7.33
N ASP A 43 -8.08 -30.66 -8.35
CA ASP A 43 -7.36 -30.40 -9.59
C ASP A 43 -6.59 -29.07 -9.58
N ALA A 44 -6.75 -28.24 -8.54
CA ALA A 44 -6.02 -27.00 -8.41
C ALA A 44 -4.52 -27.27 -8.13
N GLU A 45 -3.64 -26.50 -8.80
CA GLU A 45 -2.21 -26.47 -8.51
C GLU A 45 -1.98 -26.09 -7.04
N LEU A 46 -0.99 -26.71 -6.41
CA LEU A 46 -0.68 -26.54 -4.99
C LEU A 46 0.64 -25.79 -4.82
N PHE A 47 0.72 -24.95 -3.79
CA PHE A 47 1.96 -24.31 -3.36
C PHE A 47 2.13 -24.38 -1.85
N SER A 48 3.40 -24.40 -1.42
CA SER A 48 3.80 -24.46 -0.02
C SER A 48 3.81 -23.07 0.60
N VAL A 49 3.35 -22.99 1.84
CA VAL A 49 3.51 -21.82 2.71
C VAL A 49 4.53 -22.20 3.78
N GLU A 50 5.62 -21.45 3.87
CA GLU A 50 6.77 -21.77 4.71
C GLU A 50 6.95 -20.73 5.81
N ASN A 51 7.36 -21.16 6.99
CA ASN A 51 7.82 -20.26 8.05
C ASN A 51 9.19 -19.70 7.66
N PRO A 52 9.36 -18.39 7.43
CA PRO A 52 10.63 -17.85 6.95
C PRO A 52 11.76 -17.89 7.98
N ALA A 53 11.44 -18.02 9.27
CA ALA A 53 12.43 -18.10 10.35
C ALA A 53 13.04 -19.51 10.50
N THR A 54 12.30 -20.56 10.11
CA THR A 54 12.77 -21.95 10.25
C THR A 54 12.95 -22.67 8.91
N GLY A 55 12.26 -22.22 7.87
CA GLY A 55 12.14 -22.91 6.58
C GLY A 55 11.18 -24.10 6.59
N GLU A 56 10.46 -24.32 7.70
CA GLU A 56 9.50 -25.41 7.82
C GLU A 56 8.20 -25.08 7.07
N GLN A 57 7.61 -26.07 6.42
CA GLN A 57 6.30 -25.91 5.79
C GLN A 57 5.19 -25.81 6.85
N LEU A 58 4.46 -24.70 6.84
CA LEU A 58 3.30 -24.47 7.70
C LEU A 58 2.06 -25.14 7.13
N ALA A 59 1.80 -24.92 5.83
CA ALA A 59 0.61 -25.40 5.14
C ALA A 59 0.83 -25.55 3.63
N THR A 60 -0.17 -26.12 2.96
CA THR A 60 -0.31 -26.15 1.49
C THR A 60 -1.57 -25.37 1.10
N CYS A 61 -1.42 -24.39 0.21
CA CYS A 61 -2.53 -23.63 -0.36
C CYS A 61 -2.75 -24.00 -1.83
N ARG A 62 -3.89 -23.58 -2.37
CA ARG A 62 -4.26 -23.81 -3.78
C ARG A 62 -4.07 -22.54 -4.59
N GLN A 63 -3.60 -22.71 -5.82
CA GLN A 63 -3.46 -21.65 -6.82
C GLN A 63 -4.81 -21.45 -7.53
N ALA A 64 -5.47 -20.32 -7.29
CA ALA A 64 -6.72 -19.99 -7.98
C ALA A 64 -6.46 -19.61 -9.43
N GLY A 65 -7.26 -20.18 -10.35
CA GLY A 65 -7.27 -19.82 -11.76
C GLY A 65 -8.53 -19.06 -12.16
N SER A 66 -8.72 -18.95 -13.48
CA SER A 66 -9.87 -18.26 -14.08
C SER A 66 -11.22 -18.84 -13.63
N ARG A 67 -11.29 -20.16 -13.41
CA ARG A 67 -12.51 -20.85 -12.96
C ARG A 67 -12.95 -20.37 -11.58
N GLU A 68 -12.04 -20.40 -10.61
CA GLU A 68 -12.34 -20.00 -9.23
C GLU A 68 -12.60 -18.50 -9.13
N ILE A 69 -11.88 -17.68 -9.89
CA ILE A 69 -12.13 -16.22 -9.96
C ILE A 69 -13.52 -15.94 -10.53
N THR A 70 -13.91 -16.61 -11.62
CA THR A 70 -15.24 -16.45 -12.21
C THR A 70 -16.35 -16.85 -11.23
N GLN A 71 -16.16 -17.94 -10.49
CA GLN A 71 -17.09 -18.40 -9.47
C GLN A 71 -17.19 -17.41 -8.31
N ALA A 72 -16.06 -16.89 -7.83
CA ALA A 72 -16.01 -15.87 -6.79
C ALA A 72 -16.73 -14.59 -7.23
N LEU A 73 -16.51 -14.14 -8.48
CA LEU A 73 -17.13 -12.95 -9.05
C LEU A 73 -18.63 -13.09 -9.17
N SER A 74 -19.10 -14.23 -9.69
CA SER A 74 -20.53 -14.53 -9.83
C SER A 74 -21.24 -14.44 -8.47
N GLY A 75 -20.67 -15.07 -7.45
CA GLY A 75 -21.19 -15.04 -6.09
C GLY A 75 -21.20 -13.66 -5.46
N ALA A 76 -20.12 -12.91 -5.61
CA ALA A 76 -20.02 -11.55 -5.09
C ALA A 76 -21.00 -10.60 -5.78
N ARG A 77 -21.21 -10.77 -7.09
CA ARG A 77 -22.18 -10.01 -7.88
C ARG A 77 -23.61 -10.32 -7.49
N GLU A 78 -23.93 -11.58 -7.20
CA GLU A 78 -25.26 -11.97 -6.72
C GLU A 78 -25.57 -11.41 -5.32
N ALA A 79 -24.56 -11.43 -4.43
CA ALA A 79 -24.70 -10.97 -3.05
C ALA A 79 -24.82 -9.45 -2.92
N GLN A 80 -24.16 -8.69 -3.81
CA GLN A 80 -23.97 -7.25 -3.65
C GLN A 80 -25.26 -6.44 -3.51
N PRO A 81 -26.30 -6.61 -4.35
CA PRO A 81 -27.54 -5.84 -4.20
C PRO A 81 -28.25 -6.09 -2.87
N LYS A 82 -28.18 -7.32 -2.34
CA LYS A 82 -28.78 -7.68 -1.05
C LYS A 82 -28.00 -7.09 0.11
N TRP A 83 -26.66 -7.10 0.02
CA TRP A 83 -25.77 -6.51 1.01
C TRP A 83 -25.91 -4.98 1.10
N GLU A 84 -25.92 -4.30 -0.05
CA GLU A 84 -26.12 -2.85 -0.13
C GLU A 84 -27.50 -2.44 0.40
N LYS A 85 -28.54 -3.26 0.17
CA LYS A 85 -29.91 -2.99 0.65
C LYS A 85 -30.09 -3.15 2.16
N LEU A 86 -29.19 -3.83 2.86
CA LEU A 86 -29.22 -3.83 4.33
C LEU A 86 -29.19 -2.39 4.84
N THR A 87 -29.84 -2.13 5.96
CA THR A 87 -29.67 -0.83 6.63
C THR A 87 -28.22 -0.67 7.09
N GLY A 88 -27.74 0.57 7.16
CA GLY A 88 -26.42 0.87 7.74
C GLY A 88 -26.20 0.20 9.11
N HIS A 89 -27.24 0.16 9.95
CA HIS A 89 -27.21 -0.53 11.24
C HIS A 89 -26.98 -2.06 11.14
N GLN A 90 -27.61 -2.72 10.16
CA GLN A 90 -27.40 -4.15 9.94
C GLN A 90 -25.98 -4.44 9.45
N ARG A 91 -25.43 -3.63 8.52
CA ARG A 91 -24.02 -3.76 8.11
C ARG A 91 -23.07 -3.53 9.29
N ALA A 92 -23.30 -2.48 10.07
CA ALA A 92 -22.49 -2.14 11.24
C ALA A 92 -22.37 -3.30 12.26
N LYS A 93 -23.44 -4.07 12.47
CA LYS A 93 -23.42 -5.26 13.35
C LYS A 93 -22.41 -6.31 12.89
N TYR A 94 -22.33 -6.58 11.58
CA TYR A 94 -21.36 -7.54 11.04
C TYR A 94 -19.93 -7.04 11.21
N LEU A 95 -19.65 -5.77 10.89
CA LEU A 95 -18.30 -5.21 11.09
C LEU A 95 -17.89 -5.20 12.57
N TYR A 96 -18.81 -4.88 13.47
CA TYR A 96 -18.57 -4.95 14.91
C TYR A 96 -18.30 -6.40 15.36
N ALA A 97 -19.07 -7.37 14.85
CA ALA A 97 -18.85 -8.79 15.14
C ALA A 97 -17.48 -9.29 14.64
N LEU A 98 -17.06 -8.90 13.43
CA LEU A 98 -15.71 -9.19 12.91
C LEU A 98 -14.63 -8.66 13.85
N ALA A 99 -14.75 -7.40 14.27
CA ALA A 99 -13.81 -6.79 15.21
C ALA A 99 -13.74 -7.56 16.54
N ARG A 100 -14.89 -7.98 17.07
CA ARG A 100 -14.99 -8.75 18.33
C ARG A 100 -14.39 -10.14 18.22
N GLU A 101 -14.67 -10.85 17.13
CA GLU A 101 -14.10 -12.18 16.88
C GLU A 101 -12.58 -12.12 16.74
N MET A 102 -12.05 -11.14 16.00
CA MET A 102 -10.60 -10.93 15.88
C MET A 102 -9.98 -10.57 17.22
N GLN A 103 -10.62 -9.69 18.01
CA GLN A 103 -10.12 -9.29 19.32
C GLN A 103 -10.09 -10.47 20.32
N GLN A 104 -11.13 -11.30 20.33
CA GLN A 104 -11.20 -12.49 21.18
C GLN A 104 -10.11 -13.52 20.85
N HIS A 105 -9.72 -13.60 19.58
CA HIS A 105 -8.72 -14.55 19.08
C HIS A 105 -7.38 -13.87 18.75
N SER A 106 -7.11 -12.71 19.35
CA SER A 106 -5.93 -11.89 19.02
C SER A 106 -4.62 -12.65 19.20
N ARG A 107 -4.53 -13.56 20.18
CA ARG A 107 -3.34 -14.37 20.43
C ARG A 107 -3.05 -15.34 19.28
N VAL A 108 -4.04 -16.11 18.81
CA VAL A 108 -3.81 -17.06 17.71
C VAL A 108 -3.52 -16.32 16.41
N LEU A 109 -4.18 -15.20 16.17
CA LEU A 109 -3.87 -14.32 15.04
C LEU A 109 -2.44 -13.79 15.11
N SER A 110 -1.98 -13.34 16.27
CA SER A 110 -0.60 -12.85 16.45
C SER A 110 0.44 -13.95 16.21
N VAL A 111 0.16 -15.18 16.69
CA VAL A 111 1.02 -16.34 16.43
C VAL A 111 1.05 -16.65 14.93
N LEU A 112 -0.11 -16.74 14.27
CA LEU A 112 -0.17 -17.04 12.84
C LEU A 112 0.54 -15.97 12.00
N GLU A 113 0.32 -14.69 12.29
CA GLU A 113 0.99 -13.59 11.59
C GLU A 113 2.52 -13.71 11.73
N THR A 114 3.02 -14.00 12.94
CA THR A 114 4.46 -14.19 13.18
C THR A 114 5.04 -15.42 12.51
N LEU A 115 4.32 -16.55 12.52
CA LEU A 115 4.79 -17.78 11.86
C LEU A 115 4.85 -17.62 10.34
N ASP A 116 3.84 -16.96 9.75
CA ASP A 116 3.65 -16.84 8.31
C ASP A 116 4.54 -15.75 7.70
N ASN A 117 4.66 -14.60 8.38
CA ASN A 117 5.41 -13.45 7.89
C ASN A 117 6.87 -13.40 8.39
N GLY A 118 7.15 -13.86 9.61
CA GLY A 118 8.49 -13.77 10.22
C GLY A 118 8.71 -12.59 11.16
N LYS A 119 7.75 -11.66 11.27
CA LYS A 119 7.82 -10.53 12.21
C LYS A 119 7.80 -10.93 13.69
N PRO A 120 8.45 -10.16 14.58
CA PRO A 120 8.40 -10.39 16.02
C PRO A 120 6.96 -10.45 16.53
N PHE A 121 6.67 -11.43 17.38
CA PHE A 121 5.35 -11.62 17.99
C PHE A 121 4.86 -10.37 18.73
N ARG A 122 5.78 -9.60 19.32
CA ARG A 122 5.48 -8.34 19.99
C ARG A 122 4.82 -7.34 19.03
N GLU A 123 5.33 -7.25 17.80
CA GLU A 123 4.76 -6.37 16.77
C GLU A 123 3.37 -6.85 16.35
N SER A 124 3.22 -8.13 16.02
CA SER A 124 1.92 -8.72 15.69
C SER A 124 0.88 -8.41 16.78
N ARG A 125 1.24 -8.66 18.05
CA ARG A 125 0.34 -8.48 19.20
C ARG A 125 0.03 -7.03 19.52
N ASP A 126 1.01 -6.15 19.47
CA ASP A 126 0.89 -4.79 19.99
C ASP A 126 0.51 -3.77 18.90
N ILE A 127 0.71 -4.09 17.61
CA ILE A 127 0.49 -3.19 16.47
C ILE A 127 -0.52 -3.80 15.47
N ASP A 128 -0.16 -4.87 14.77
CA ASP A 128 -0.92 -5.39 13.64
C ASP A 128 -2.35 -5.80 14.01
N ILE A 129 -2.50 -6.70 14.99
CA ILE A 129 -3.81 -7.23 15.36
C ILE A 129 -4.69 -6.13 16.00
N PRO A 130 -4.20 -5.31 16.96
CA PRO A 130 -4.99 -4.21 17.50
C PRO A 130 -5.43 -3.19 16.45
N LEU A 131 -4.57 -2.82 15.51
CA LEU A 131 -4.93 -1.90 14.43
C LEU A 131 -5.94 -2.52 13.47
N ALA A 132 -5.79 -3.80 13.11
CA ALA A 132 -6.77 -4.49 12.27
C ALA A 132 -8.16 -4.51 12.93
N VAL A 133 -8.22 -4.82 14.24
CA VAL A 133 -9.44 -4.76 15.05
C VAL A 133 -10.02 -3.34 15.10
N ARG A 134 -9.17 -2.33 15.31
CA ARG A 134 -9.54 -0.91 15.32
C ARG A 134 -10.17 -0.47 13.99
N HIS A 135 -9.67 -0.95 12.85
CA HIS A 135 -10.24 -0.68 11.53
C HIS A 135 -11.67 -1.19 11.40
N PHE A 136 -11.96 -2.43 11.81
CA PHE A 136 -13.32 -2.95 11.76
C PHE A 136 -14.26 -2.22 12.74
N TYR A 137 -13.80 -1.90 13.96
CA TYR A 137 -14.59 -1.10 14.90
C TYR A 137 -14.92 0.28 14.35
N HIS A 138 -13.93 0.99 13.79
CA HIS A 138 -14.13 2.32 13.24
C HIS A 138 -15.12 2.30 12.08
N HIS A 139 -14.93 1.37 11.14
CA HIS A 139 -15.75 1.30 9.93
C HIS A 139 -17.15 0.72 10.21
N ALA A 140 -17.37 0.02 11.33
CA ALA A 140 -18.71 -0.28 11.80
C ALA A 140 -19.53 1.01 12.09
N GLY A 141 -18.89 2.01 12.69
CA GLY A 141 -19.49 3.34 12.87
C GLY A 141 -19.79 4.03 11.54
N TRP A 142 -18.89 3.93 10.56
CA TRP A 142 -19.17 4.45 9.22
C TRP A 142 -20.29 3.72 8.50
N ALA A 143 -20.40 2.40 8.63
CA ALA A 143 -21.52 1.66 8.07
C ALA A 143 -22.87 2.17 8.60
N GLN A 144 -22.94 2.52 9.89
CA GLN A 144 -24.11 3.09 10.54
C GLN A 144 -24.48 4.48 9.99
N LEU A 145 -23.48 5.29 9.59
CA LEU A 145 -23.65 6.71 9.25
C LEU A 145 -23.61 7.01 7.74
N VAL A 146 -23.12 6.09 6.91
CA VAL A 146 -22.79 6.37 5.50
C VAL A 146 -23.99 6.87 4.68
N GLU A 147 -25.19 6.36 4.93
CA GLU A 147 -26.42 6.77 4.23
C GLU A 147 -26.85 8.20 4.59
N GLU A 148 -26.58 8.64 5.82
CA GLU A 148 -26.90 9.98 6.32
C GLU A 148 -25.84 11.00 5.91
N GLU A 149 -24.55 10.64 6.06
CA GLU A 149 -23.41 11.52 5.76
C GLU A 149 -23.16 11.64 4.25
N TYR A 150 -23.50 10.62 3.47
CA TYR A 150 -23.30 10.57 2.02
C TYR A 150 -24.57 10.17 1.25
N PRO A 151 -25.69 10.91 1.39
CA PRO A 151 -27.00 10.51 0.83
C PRO A 151 -27.05 10.52 -0.70
N ARG A 152 -26.05 11.14 -1.35
CA ARG A 152 -25.86 11.18 -2.81
C ARG A 152 -24.83 10.18 -3.32
N HIS A 153 -24.38 9.26 -2.49
CA HIS A 153 -23.44 8.20 -2.85
C HIS A 153 -24.07 6.83 -2.65
N VAL A 154 -23.57 5.86 -3.41
CA VAL A 154 -23.94 4.44 -3.33
C VAL A 154 -22.67 3.60 -3.41
N ALA A 155 -22.75 2.31 -3.10
CA ALA A 155 -21.62 1.41 -3.22
C ALA A 155 -21.03 1.44 -4.64
N THR A 156 -19.72 1.25 -4.75
CA THR A 156 -19.12 1.05 -6.08
C THR A 156 -19.62 -0.23 -6.73
N GLY A 157 -19.67 -1.33 -5.95
CA GLY A 157 -20.22 -2.63 -6.34
C GLY A 157 -19.35 -3.79 -5.86
N VAL A 158 -18.82 -4.60 -6.78
CA VAL A 158 -17.90 -5.73 -6.50
C VAL A 158 -16.46 -5.23 -6.58
N VAL A 159 -15.67 -5.49 -5.53
CA VAL A 159 -14.28 -5.02 -5.41
C VAL A 159 -13.30 -6.18 -5.45
N GLY A 160 -12.33 -6.13 -6.36
CA GLY A 160 -11.15 -6.97 -6.35
C GLY A 160 -10.05 -6.34 -5.52
N GLN A 161 -9.53 -7.08 -4.53
CA GLN A 161 -8.54 -6.59 -3.57
C GLN A 161 -7.31 -7.48 -3.58
N ILE A 162 -6.14 -6.88 -3.74
CA ILE A 162 -4.85 -7.58 -3.74
C ILE A 162 -3.95 -6.87 -2.73
N ILE A 163 -3.42 -7.63 -1.77
CA ILE A 163 -2.63 -7.10 -0.64
C ILE A 163 -1.21 -7.68 -0.62
N PRO A 164 -0.22 -6.94 -0.08
CA PRO A 164 1.15 -7.40 0.06
C PRO A 164 1.29 -8.30 1.30
N TRP A 165 2.51 -8.78 1.52
CA TRP A 165 2.85 -9.76 2.54
C TRP A 165 3.34 -9.19 3.87
N ASN A 166 3.59 -7.89 3.96
CA ASN A 166 4.33 -7.31 5.08
C ASN A 166 3.49 -7.04 6.33
N PHE A 167 2.21 -6.69 6.16
CA PHE A 167 1.24 -6.60 7.25
C PHE A 167 -0.07 -7.32 6.84
N PRO A 168 -0.07 -8.67 6.70
CA PRO A 168 -1.13 -9.41 6.03
C PRO A 168 -2.54 -9.10 6.54
N LEU A 169 -2.79 -9.22 7.85
CA LEU A 169 -4.12 -9.01 8.42
C LEU A 169 -4.49 -7.52 8.47
N LEU A 170 -3.52 -6.64 8.73
CA LEU A 170 -3.77 -5.20 8.78
C LEU A 170 -4.13 -4.67 7.37
N MET A 171 -3.41 -5.09 6.33
CA MET A 171 -3.71 -4.75 4.94
C MET A 171 -5.07 -5.30 4.49
N LEU A 172 -5.42 -6.52 4.95
CA LEU A 172 -6.77 -7.04 4.78
C LEU A 172 -7.80 -6.09 5.42
N ALA A 173 -7.59 -5.67 6.67
CA ALA A 173 -8.52 -4.80 7.38
C ALA A 173 -8.65 -3.42 6.71
N TRP A 174 -7.54 -2.84 6.23
CA TRP A 174 -7.52 -1.56 5.49
C TRP A 174 -8.39 -1.60 4.23
N LYS A 175 -8.46 -2.75 3.56
CA LYS A 175 -9.24 -2.90 2.33
C LYS A 175 -10.67 -3.38 2.57
N VAL A 176 -10.85 -4.41 3.40
CA VAL A 176 -12.16 -5.08 3.58
C VAL A 176 -13.12 -4.23 4.41
N ALA A 177 -12.64 -3.63 5.50
CA ALA A 177 -13.52 -2.88 6.42
C ALA A 177 -14.25 -1.71 5.73
N PRO A 178 -13.60 -0.78 5.02
CA PRO A 178 -14.31 0.29 4.31
C PRO A 178 -15.18 -0.23 3.16
N ALA A 179 -14.75 -1.27 2.45
CA ALA A 179 -15.54 -1.86 1.36
C ALA A 179 -16.89 -2.38 1.87
N LEU A 180 -16.87 -3.20 2.92
CA LEU A 180 -18.08 -3.76 3.52
C LEU A 180 -18.95 -2.67 4.16
N ALA A 181 -18.35 -1.68 4.82
CA ALA A 181 -19.10 -0.57 5.43
C ALA A 181 -19.92 0.21 4.40
N CYS A 182 -19.33 0.49 3.24
CA CYS A 182 -19.96 1.19 2.12
C CYS A 182 -20.93 0.32 1.29
N GLY A 183 -21.19 -0.93 1.68
CA GLY A 183 -22.14 -1.81 0.97
C GLY A 183 -21.58 -2.53 -0.26
N ASN A 184 -20.26 -2.63 -0.39
CA ASN A 184 -19.61 -3.40 -1.44
C ASN A 184 -19.44 -4.87 -1.04
N THR A 185 -19.24 -5.74 -2.03
CA THR A 185 -18.77 -7.12 -1.82
C THR A 185 -17.33 -7.25 -2.30
N VAL A 186 -16.58 -8.21 -1.74
CA VAL A 186 -15.13 -8.27 -1.87
C VAL A 186 -14.67 -9.63 -2.38
N LEU A 187 -13.74 -9.62 -3.33
CA LEU A 187 -12.84 -10.72 -3.64
C LEU A 187 -11.44 -10.31 -3.20
N LEU A 188 -10.87 -11.02 -2.23
CA LEU A 188 -9.54 -10.72 -1.72
C LEU A 188 -8.54 -11.82 -2.11
N LYS A 189 -7.35 -11.38 -2.54
CA LYS A 189 -6.18 -12.23 -2.80
C LYS A 189 -5.02 -11.80 -1.89
N PRO A 190 -4.68 -12.57 -0.84
CA PRO A 190 -3.53 -12.27 -0.01
C PRO A 190 -2.24 -12.60 -0.74
N ALA A 191 -1.11 -12.05 -0.32
CA ALA A 191 0.18 -12.44 -0.88
C ALA A 191 0.44 -13.94 -0.68
N GLU A 192 1.11 -14.57 -1.64
CA GLU A 192 1.36 -16.02 -1.64
C GLU A 192 2.23 -16.47 -0.47
N GLN A 193 3.11 -15.57 0.01
CA GLN A 193 3.99 -15.83 1.13
C GLN A 193 3.26 -15.84 2.48
N THR A 194 2.10 -15.16 2.58
CA THR A 194 1.44 -14.88 3.87
C THR A 194 -0.09 -15.00 3.83
N PRO A 195 -0.66 -16.17 3.44
CA PRO A 195 -2.11 -16.32 3.31
C PRO A 195 -2.83 -16.65 4.63
N LEU A 196 -2.15 -17.05 5.70
CA LEU A 196 -2.75 -17.78 6.81
C LEU A 196 -3.73 -16.94 7.65
N THR A 197 -3.40 -15.70 7.95
CA THR A 197 -4.33 -14.84 8.72
C THR A 197 -5.51 -14.35 7.89
N ALA A 198 -5.37 -14.26 6.57
CA ALA A 198 -6.51 -14.04 5.67
C ALA A 198 -7.44 -15.26 5.64
N LEU A 199 -6.88 -16.48 5.61
CA LEU A 199 -7.65 -17.73 5.71
C LEU A 199 -8.37 -17.83 7.06
N TRP A 200 -7.70 -17.47 8.16
CA TRP A 200 -8.34 -17.39 9.47
C TRP A 200 -9.49 -16.36 9.49
N PHE A 201 -9.30 -15.20 8.84
CA PHE A 201 -10.36 -14.18 8.70
C PHE A 201 -11.56 -14.71 7.90
N ALA A 202 -11.35 -15.54 6.88
CA ALA A 202 -12.47 -16.17 6.16
C ALA A 202 -13.31 -17.09 7.07
N GLU A 203 -12.70 -17.80 8.01
CA GLU A 203 -13.46 -18.54 9.02
C GLU A 203 -14.21 -17.62 9.97
N CYS A 204 -13.63 -16.47 10.33
CA CYS A 204 -14.31 -15.45 11.12
C CYS A 204 -15.60 -15.02 10.42
N CYS A 205 -15.54 -14.70 9.12
CA CYS A 205 -16.70 -14.40 8.29
C CYS A 205 -17.75 -15.53 8.34
N HIS A 206 -17.32 -16.79 8.27
CA HIS A 206 -18.20 -17.94 8.38
C HIS A 206 -18.87 -18.04 9.76
N ARG A 207 -18.10 -17.94 10.86
CA ARG A 207 -18.60 -18.06 12.24
C ARG A 207 -19.65 -17.00 12.59
N ILE A 208 -19.45 -15.77 12.14
CA ILE A 208 -20.42 -14.68 12.39
C ILE A 208 -21.64 -14.72 11.47
N GLY A 209 -21.70 -15.68 10.54
CA GLY A 209 -22.78 -15.78 9.56
C GLY A 209 -22.82 -14.60 8.60
N LEU A 210 -21.66 -14.09 8.16
CA LEU A 210 -21.60 -13.08 7.11
C LEU A 210 -22.33 -13.62 5.86
N PRO A 211 -23.21 -12.84 5.21
CA PRO A 211 -24.00 -13.36 4.10
C PRO A 211 -23.12 -13.92 2.97
N ALA A 212 -23.52 -15.08 2.44
CA ALA A 212 -22.79 -15.75 1.36
C ALA A 212 -22.48 -14.81 0.19
N GLY A 213 -21.23 -14.82 -0.26
CA GLY A 213 -20.74 -14.00 -1.38
C GLY A 213 -20.33 -12.56 -0.99
N VAL A 214 -20.59 -12.10 0.24
CA VAL A 214 -20.16 -10.75 0.67
C VAL A 214 -18.65 -10.63 0.75
N PHE A 215 -17.98 -11.69 1.20
CA PHE A 215 -16.53 -11.82 1.23
C PHE A 215 -16.14 -13.15 0.57
N GLN A 216 -15.22 -13.08 -0.39
CA GLN A 216 -14.61 -14.22 -1.08
C GLN A 216 -13.09 -14.15 -0.88
N LEU A 217 -12.44 -15.28 -0.61
CA LEU A 217 -11.00 -15.37 -0.47
C LEU A 217 -10.41 -16.38 -1.45
N LEU A 218 -9.45 -15.93 -2.24
CA LEU A 218 -8.73 -16.73 -3.22
C LEU A 218 -7.23 -16.66 -2.93
N THR A 219 -6.54 -17.80 -2.85
CA THR A 219 -5.09 -17.86 -2.72
C THR A 219 -4.42 -18.11 -4.06
N GLY A 220 -3.16 -17.67 -4.20
CA GLY A 220 -2.36 -17.90 -5.40
C GLY A 220 -1.26 -16.87 -5.55
N ASP A 221 -0.44 -17.01 -6.58
CA ASP A 221 0.70 -16.12 -6.88
C ASP A 221 0.29 -14.86 -7.68
N GLY A 222 1.26 -14.22 -8.33
CA GLY A 222 1.03 -13.09 -9.21
C GLY A 222 0.10 -13.40 -10.40
N ARG A 223 0.07 -14.64 -10.91
CA ARG A 223 -0.81 -15.08 -12.00
C ARG A 223 -2.28 -14.96 -11.61
N THR A 224 -2.63 -15.38 -10.38
CA THR A 224 -3.99 -15.21 -9.85
C THR A 224 -4.36 -13.73 -9.72
N GLY A 225 -3.42 -12.89 -9.28
CA GLY A 225 -3.64 -11.44 -9.18
C GLY A 225 -3.90 -10.79 -10.54
N GLU A 226 -3.12 -11.14 -11.56
CA GLU A 226 -3.32 -10.69 -12.94
C GLU A 226 -4.67 -11.14 -13.51
N GLU A 227 -5.02 -12.41 -13.33
CA GLU A 227 -6.31 -12.95 -13.78
C GLU A 227 -7.49 -12.23 -13.12
N LEU A 228 -7.39 -11.94 -11.81
CA LEU A 228 -8.42 -11.17 -11.08
C LEU A 228 -8.57 -9.75 -11.66
N VAL A 229 -7.45 -9.07 -11.93
CA VAL A 229 -7.45 -7.70 -12.49
C VAL A 229 -8.03 -7.65 -13.90
N CYS A 230 -7.73 -8.67 -14.72
CA CYS A 230 -8.23 -8.79 -16.09
C CYS A 230 -9.69 -9.26 -16.19
N SER A 231 -10.27 -9.72 -15.08
CA SER A 231 -11.62 -10.27 -15.07
C SER A 231 -12.68 -9.20 -15.29
N LYS A 232 -13.64 -9.51 -16.16
CA LYS A 232 -14.82 -8.65 -16.38
C LYS A 232 -15.77 -8.74 -15.20
N GLY A 233 -16.39 -7.61 -14.86
CA GLY A 233 -17.41 -7.56 -13.81
C GLY A 233 -16.87 -7.21 -12.43
N LEU A 234 -15.64 -6.72 -12.31
CA LEU A 234 -15.26 -5.88 -11.17
C LEU A 234 -15.76 -4.45 -11.39
N ASP A 235 -16.16 -3.77 -10.32
CA ASP A 235 -16.47 -2.32 -10.36
C ASP A 235 -15.31 -1.49 -9.80
N LYS A 236 -14.47 -2.11 -8.96
CA LYS A 236 -13.28 -1.48 -8.37
C LYS A 236 -12.15 -2.50 -8.19
N ILE A 237 -10.93 -2.03 -8.36
CA ILE A 237 -9.71 -2.72 -7.93
C ILE A 237 -9.01 -1.86 -6.88
N ALA A 238 -8.59 -2.49 -5.78
CA ALA A 238 -7.75 -1.88 -4.75
C ALA A 238 -6.49 -2.74 -4.58
N PHE A 239 -5.34 -2.18 -4.91
CA PHE A 239 -4.06 -2.87 -4.85
C PHE A 239 -3.10 -2.16 -3.90
N THR A 240 -2.40 -2.94 -3.07
CA THR A 240 -1.21 -2.47 -2.37
C THR A 240 -0.03 -3.37 -2.75
N GLY A 241 1.11 -2.78 -3.09
CA GLY A 241 2.31 -3.54 -3.47
C GLY A 241 3.34 -2.70 -4.21
N SER A 242 4.18 -3.31 -5.04
CA SER A 242 5.25 -2.57 -5.71
C SER A 242 4.76 -1.64 -6.81
N THR A 243 5.49 -0.54 -7.02
CA THR A 243 5.18 0.44 -8.09
C THR A 243 5.19 -0.18 -9.48
N SER A 244 6.09 -1.14 -9.75
CA SER A 244 6.15 -1.82 -11.05
C SER A 244 4.87 -2.62 -11.33
N VAL A 245 4.35 -3.35 -10.35
CA VAL A 245 3.08 -4.09 -10.47
C VAL A 245 1.90 -3.11 -10.58
N GLY A 246 1.89 -2.02 -9.80
CA GLY A 246 0.88 -0.97 -9.93
C GLY A 246 0.78 -0.37 -11.34
N LYS A 247 1.93 -0.12 -11.98
CA LYS A 247 2.00 0.32 -13.39
C LYS A 247 1.44 -0.74 -14.35
N CYS A 248 1.67 -2.02 -14.10
CA CYS A 248 1.09 -3.11 -14.89
C CYS A 248 -0.44 -3.16 -14.72
N ILE A 249 -0.95 -3.13 -13.50
CA ILE A 249 -2.40 -3.11 -13.21
C ILE A 249 -3.06 -1.92 -13.90
N ARG A 250 -2.46 -0.73 -13.85
CA ARG A 250 -3.01 0.44 -14.54
C ARG A 250 -3.09 0.25 -16.06
N LYS A 251 -2.12 -0.43 -16.67
CA LYS A 251 -2.16 -0.73 -18.11
C LYS A 251 -3.26 -1.74 -18.44
N LEU A 252 -3.37 -2.80 -17.65
CA LEU A 252 -4.38 -3.85 -17.84
C LEU A 252 -5.81 -3.34 -17.67
N THR A 253 -6.02 -2.32 -16.85
CA THR A 253 -7.33 -1.74 -16.54
C THR A 253 -7.69 -0.50 -17.37
N ALA A 254 -6.81 -0.05 -18.28
CA ALA A 254 -6.97 1.21 -19.01
C ALA A 254 -8.24 1.30 -19.87
N ASP A 255 -8.69 0.15 -20.40
CA ASP A 255 -9.91 0.03 -21.23
C ASP A 255 -11.14 -0.40 -20.42
N SER A 256 -11.03 -0.45 -19.08
CA SER A 256 -12.13 -0.82 -18.18
C SER A 256 -12.73 0.40 -17.48
N ASP A 257 -14.02 0.31 -17.12
CA ASP A 257 -14.69 1.31 -16.27
C ASP A 257 -14.41 1.08 -14.76
N CYS A 258 -13.51 0.15 -14.42
CA CYS A 258 -13.17 -0.18 -13.03
C CYS A 258 -12.51 1.01 -12.35
N LYS A 259 -13.05 1.41 -11.18
CA LYS A 259 -12.36 2.36 -10.31
C LYS A 259 -11.07 1.73 -9.79
N LEU A 260 -9.99 2.50 -9.68
CA LEU A 260 -8.69 1.97 -9.28
C LEU A 260 -8.10 2.79 -8.13
N THR A 261 -7.64 2.09 -7.09
CA THR A 261 -6.81 2.65 -6.02
C THR A 261 -5.51 1.85 -5.97
N LEU A 262 -4.39 2.56 -5.94
CA LEU A 262 -3.05 1.99 -5.90
C LEU A 262 -2.29 2.59 -4.73
N GLU A 263 -1.90 1.77 -3.76
CA GLU A 263 -0.93 2.14 -2.72
C GLU A 263 0.39 1.45 -3.01
N LEU A 264 1.41 2.21 -3.38
CA LEU A 264 2.64 1.67 -3.97
C LEU A 264 3.86 1.91 -3.08
N GLY A 265 5.06 1.67 -3.62
CA GLY A 265 6.31 1.76 -2.88
C GLY A 265 6.62 3.16 -2.35
N GLY A 266 7.54 3.22 -1.40
CA GLY A 266 7.96 4.46 -0.77
C GLY A 266 9.42 4.43 -0.31
N LYS A 267 10.12 5.56 -0.50
CA LYS A 267 11.43 5.81 0.12
C LYS A 267 11.33 7.03 1.03
N SER A 268 10.52 6.90 2.07
CA SER A 268 10.08 8.01 2.92
C SER A 268 11.28 8.69 3.60
N PRO A 269 11.39 10.04 3.51
CA PRO A 269 12.44 10.77 4.19
C PRO A 269 12.11 10.93 5.68
N PHE A 270 13.15 10.89 6.51
CA PHE A 270 13.12 11.13 7.94
C PHE A 270 14.11 12.26 8.23
N ILE A 271 13.60 13.45 8.48
CA ILE A 271 14.38 14.68 8.55
C ILE A 271 14.62 15.04 10.01
N VAL A 272 15.88 15.20 10.42
CA VAL A 272 16.27 15.56 11.79
C VAL A 272 17.05 16.86 11.77
N PHE A 273 16.47 17.88 12.39
CA PHE A 273 17.10 19.18 12.58
C PHE A 273 17.97 19.21 13.84
N GLU A 274 18.84 20.22 13.91
CA GLU A 274 19.79 20.40 15.01
C GLU A 274 19.13 20.68 16.36
N ASP A 275 17.89 21.19 16.33
CA ASP A 275 17.08 21.50 17.49
C ASP A 275 16.11 20.38 17.87
N ALA A 276 16.17 19.23 17.20
CA ALA A 276 15.36 18.07 17.56
C ALA A 276 15.80 17.46 18.90
N ASP A 277 14.86 16.85 19.62
CA ASP A 277 15.21 15.86 20.63
C ASP A 277 15.89 14.66 19.94
N LEU A 278 17.22 14.62 20.01
CA LEU A 278 18.00 13.59 19.32
C LEU A 278 17.76 12.20 19.91
N ASP A 279 17.48 12.06 21.21
CA ASP A 279 17.26 10.75 21.81
C ASP A 279 15.89 10.20 21.40
N ALA A 280 14.87 11.07 21.38
CA ALA A 280 13.57 10.70 20.83
C ALA A 280 13.64 10.40 19.33
N ALA A 281 14.40 11.18 18.55
CA ALA A 281 14.60 10.93 17.13
C ALA A 281 15.31 9.60 16.87
N VAL A 282 16.27 9.18 17.72
CA VAL A 282 16.92 7.86 17.63
C VAL A 282 15.90 6.74 17.77
N GLU A 283 15.06 6.76 18.80
CA GLU A 283 14.00 5.75 18.95
C GLU A 283 12.97 5.84 17.81
N GLY A 284 12.67 7.05 17.33
CA GLY A 284 11.85 7.23 16.13
C GLY A 284 12.45 6.56 14.89
N VAL A 285 13.76 6.64 14.67
CA VAL A 285 14.42 5.92 13.57
C VAL A 285 14.35 4.41 13.82
N VAL A 286 14.50 3.95 15.07
CA VAL A 286 14.31 2.54 15.44
C VAL A 286 12.94 2.04 14.96
N ASP A 287 11.89 2.75 15.34
CA ASP A 287 10.50 2.45 14.98
C ASP A 287 10.21 2.65 13.48
N ALA A 288 10.96 3.51 12.80
CA ALA A 288 10.77 3.78 11.36
C ALA A 288 11.40 2.72 10.46
N ILE A 289 12.53 2.13 10.86
CA ILE A 289 13.37 1.31 9.99
C ILE A 289 13.38 -0.16 10.41
N TRP A 290 13.34 -0.42 11.69
CA TRP A 290 13.54 -1.77 12.22
C TRP A 290 12.25 -2.42 12.70
N LEU A 291 11.17 -1.64 12.84
CA LEU A 291 9.80 -2.15 12.78
C LEU A 291 9.64 -3.00 11.52
N ASN A 292 9.08 -4.19 11.68
CA ASN A 292 8.87 -5.18 10.64
C ASN A 292 10.11 -5.44 9.78
N GLN A 293 11.31 -5.39 10.37
CA GLN A 293 12.58 -5.60 9.67
C GLN A 293 12.74 -4.63 8.48
N GLY A 294 12.13 -3.45 8.52
CA GLY A 294 12.16 -2.47 7.44
C GLY A 294 11.31 -2.85 6.22
N GLU A 295 10.52 -3.90 6.31
CA GLU A 295 9.51 -4.32 5.33
C GLU A 295 8.24 -3.45 5.49
N VAL A 296 8.40 -2.13 5.48
CA VAL A 296 7.34 -1.13 5.70
C VAL A 296 7.36 -0.11 4.58
N CYS A 297 6.23 0.09 3.90
CA CYS A 297 6.13 1.02 2.76
C CYS A 297 6.49 2.46 3.13
N CYS A 298 6.18 2.88 4.37
CA CYS A 298 6.49 4.20 4.89
C CYS A 298 7.80 4.25 5.71
N ALA A 299 8.66 3.23 5.64
CA ALA A 299 9.91 3.22 6.39
C ALA A 299 10.72 4.50 6.13
N GLY A 300 11.22 5.12 7.21
CA GLY A 300 12.02 6.35 7.20
C GLY A 300 13.42 6.17 6.59
N SER A 301 13.54 5.32 5.57
CA SER A 301 14.78 4.70 5.09
C SER A 301 15.76 5.66 4.41
N ARG A 302 15.41 6.94 4.30
CA ARG A 302 16.34 8.05 4.00
C ARG A 302 16.39 8.99 5.21
N LEU A 303 17.44 8.85 6.01
CA LEU A 303 17.70 9.70 7.16
C LEU A 303 18.43 10.94 6.69
N LEU A 304 17.74 12.09 6.68
CA LEU A 304 18.31 13.38 6.35
C LEU A 304 18.66 14.08 7.66
N LEU A 305 19.95 14.28 7.91
CA LEU A 305 20.47 14.80 9.19
C LEU A 305 21.10 16.18 8.97
N GLN A 306 20.76 17.16 9.80
CA GLN A 306 21.43 18.45 9.72
C GLN A 306 22.92 18.29 10.08
N GLU A 307 23.83 18.90 9.28
CA GLU A 307 25.28 18.67 9.38
C GLU A 307 25.83 18.83 10.81
N SER A 308 25.32 19.79 11.58
CA SER A 308 25.75 20.07 12.96
C SER A 308 25.46 18.93 13.95
N ILE A 309 24.52 18.03 13.66
CA ILE A 309 24.17 16.89 14.52
C ILE A 309 24.46 15.52 13.91
N ALA A 310 24.89 15.46 12.65
CA ALA A 310 24.99 14.21 11.89
C ALA A 310 25.90 13.17 12.56
N GLU A 311 27.13 13.55 12.94
CA GLU A 311 28.08 12.64 13.60
C GLU A 311 27.53 12.13 14.95
N LYS A 312 26.98 13.04 15.76
CA LYS A 312 26.38 12.70 17.06
C LYS A 312 25.21 11.74 16.90
N MET A 313 24.36 11.98 15.90
CA MET A 313 23.20 11.16 15.61
C MET A 313 23.58 9.77 15.11
N VAL A 314 24.53 9.67 14.17
CA VAL A 314 25.07 8.38 13.70
C VAL A 314 25.68 7.59 14.86
N GLY A 315 26.46 8.22 15.73
CA GLY A 315 27.03 7.57 16.91
C GLY A 315 25.95 7.02 17.86
N LYS A 316 24.89 7.79 18.13
CA LYS A 316 23.77 7.33 18.95
C LYS A 316 23.00 6.18 18.30
N LEU A 317 22.73 6.26 17.00
CA LEU A 317 22.10 5.17 16.24
C LEU A 317 22.92 3.89 16.32
N GLN A 318 24.24 3.97 16.12
CA GLN A 318 25.12 2.80 16.24
C GLN A 318 25.05 2.17 17.63
N GLN A 319 25.09 2.98 18.69
CA GLN A 319 24.94 2.49 20.07
C GLN A 319 23.58 1.82 20.28
N ARG A 320 22.50 2.44 19.79
CA ARG A 320 21.15 1.91 19.93
C ARG A 320 20.93 0.62 19.14
N MET A 321 21.48 0.55 17.92
CA MET A 321 21.43 -0.63 17.06
C MET A 321 22.19 -1.83 17.66
N GLN A 322 23.25 -1.61 18.44
CA GLN A 322 23.94 -2.69 19.16
C GLN A 322 23.07 -3.38 20.21
N GLN A 323 21.99 -2.73 20.66
CA GLN A 323 21.06 -3.28 21.63
C GLN A 323 19.90 -4.06 20.99
N LEU A 324 19.76 -4.01 19.67
CA LEU A 324 18.72 -4.75 18.95
C LEU A 324 19.00 -6.26 18.97
N ARG A 325 17.99 -7.04 19.31
CA ARG A 325 18.05 -8.50 19.33
C ARG A 325 17.46 -9.07 18.04
N VAL A 326 18.27 -9.79 17.28
CA VAL A 326 17.84 -10.58 16.12
C VAL A 326 17.69 -12.04 16.54
N GLY A 327 16.59 -12.71 16.18
CA GLY A 327 16.40 -14.11 16.54
C GLY A 327 15.00 -14.64 16.30
N ASN A 328 14.64 -15.69 17.04
CA ASN A 328 13.34 -16.37 16.93
C ASN A 328 12.18 -15.36 17.08
N PRO A 329 11.36 -15.14 16.05
CA PRO A 329 10.27 -14.16 16.10
C PRO A 329 9.24 -14.41 17.21
N LEU A 330 9.09 -15.64 17.70
CA LEU A 330 8.17 -15.97 18.81
C LEU A 330 8.70 -15.55 20.18
N ASP A 331 9.99 -15.25 20.32
CA ASP A 331 10.53 -14.69 21.55
C ASP A 331 10.17 -13.20 21.64
N LYS A 332 9.39 -12.84 22.68
CA LYS A 332 8.93 -11.47 22.95
C LYS A 332 10.07 -10.48 23.18
N ALA A 333 11.26 -10.97 23.48
CA ALA A 333 12.47 -10.18 23.56
C ALA A 333 12.99 -9.75 22.18
N ILE A 334 12.70 -10.47 21.10
CA ILE A 334 13.27 -10.15 19.80
C ILE A 334 12.71 -8.84 19.25
N ASP A 335 13.62 -8.06 18.66
CA ASP A 335 13.31 -6.77 18.03
C ASP A 335 13.27 -6.92 16.50
N ILE A 336 14.08 -7.84 15.95
CA ILE A 336 14.22 -8.08 14.51
C ILE A 336 13.99 -9.57 14.23
N GLY A 337 12.89 -9.86 13.53
CA GLY A 337 12.55 -11.20 13.06
C GLY A 337 13.29 -11.60 11.79
N SER A 338 12.71 -12.55 11.05
CA SER A 338 13.20 -12.93 9.72
C SER A 338 12.48 -12.14 8.64
N LEU A 339 13.18 -11.80 7.56
CA LEU A 339 12.55 -11.32 6.33
C LEU A 339 11.58 -12.38 5.79
N VAL A 340 10.54 -11.95 5.08
CA VAL A 340 9.43 -12.82 4.68
C VAL A 340 9.82 -14.01 3.80
N SER A 341 10.93 -13.93 3.07
CA SER A 341 11.33 -14.97 2.12
C SER A 341 12.81 -14.90 1.73
N LYS A 342 13.31 -16.00 1.18
CA LYS A 342 14.66 -16.07 0.58
C LYS A 342 14.82 -15.08 -0.58
N ILE A 343 13.78 -14.89 -1.39
CA ILE A 343 13.78 -13.93 -2.50
C ILE A 343 14.01 -12.51 -1.96
N GLN A 344 13.34 -12.17 -0.86
CA GLN A 344 13.50 -10.87 -0.22
C GLN A 344 14.89 -10.69 0.40
N LEU A 345 15.40 -11.72 1.09
CA LEU A 345 16.76 -11.72 1.63
C LEU A 345 17.81 -11.47 0.54
N GLU A 346 17.72 -12.17 -0.59
CA GLU A 346 18.65 -11.99 -1.71
C GLU A 346 18.52 -10.61 -2.38
N ARG A 347 17.31 -10.04 -2.44
CA ARG A 347 17.12 -8.65 -2.88
C ARG A 347 17.87 -7.67 -1.99
N VAL A 348 17.69 -7.77 -0.67
CA VAL A 348 18.33 -6.85 0.30
C VAL A 348 19.85 -6.99 0.26
N LYS A 349 20.38 -8.22 0.22
CA LYS A 349 21.82 -8.48 0.04
C LYS A 349 22.38 -7.89 -1.24
N ARG A 350 21.67 -8.04 -2.37
CA ARG A 350 22.11 -7.50 -3.65
C ARG A 350 22.24 -5.98 -3.61
N LEU A 351 21.20 -5.27 -3.14
CA LEU A 351 21.19 -3.80 -3.09
C LEU A 351 22.26 -3.25 -2.15
N THR A 352 22.43 -3.87 -0.98
CA THR A 352 23.47 -3.46 -0.02
C THR A 352 24.88 -3.71 -0.57
N THR A 353 25.10 -4.86 -1.22
CA THR A 353 26.38 -5.16 -1.87
C THR A 353 26.69 -4.19 -3.00
N GLU A 354 25.71 -3.84 -3.83
CA GLU A 354 25.85 -2.83 -4.88
C GLU A 354 26.21 -1.46 -4.31
N GLY A 355 25.53 -1.03 -3.24
CA GLY A 355 25.87 0.21 -2.54
C GLY A 355 27.30 0.21 -2.00
N ALA A 356 27.73 -0.88 -1.37
CA ALA A 356 29.10 -1.01 -0.86
C ALA A 356 30.16 -0.99 -1.98
N MET A 357 29.89 -1.65 -3.11
CA MET A 357 30.76 -1.62 -4.29
C MET A 357 30.90 -0.21 -4.88
N ASN A 358 29.85 0.61 -4.74
CA ASN A 358 29.85 2.02 -5.16
C ASN A 358 30.43 2.98 -4.10
N GLY A 359 31.11 2.45 -3.07
CA GLY A 359 31.85 3.24 -2.08
C GLY A 359 31.05 3.66 -0.85
N VAL A 360 29.80 3.22 -0.69
CA VAL A 360 29.01 3.51 0.52
C VAL A 360 29.56 2.72 1.70
N THR A 361 29.77 3.40 2.83
CA THR A 361 30.16 2.74 4.07
C THR A 361 28.95 2.09 4.72
N LEU A 362 28.96 0.76 4.83
CA LEU A 362 27.93 0.01 5.56
C LEU A 362 28.43 -0.33 6.96
N TRP A 363 27.63 0.05 7.95
CA TRP A 363 27.85 -0.31 9.35
C TRP A 363 26.75 -1.25 9.81
N GLN A 364 27.14 -2.33 10.49
CA GLN A 364 26.26 -3.31 11.10
C GLN A 364 26.73 -3.58 12.54
N PRO A 365 25.81 -3.82 13.49
CA PRO A 365 26.19 -4.21 14.84
C PRO A 365 26.82 -5.61 14.82
N GLN A 366 27.73 -5.87 15.77
CA GLN A 366 28.34 -7.20 15.94
C GLN A 366 27.33 -8.12 16.63
N ILE A 367 26.46 -8.76 15.83
CA ILE A 367 25.41 -9.66 16.31
C ILE A 367 25.50 -11.01 15.62
N SER A 368 25.22 -12.08 16.38
CA SER A 368 25.08 -13.41 15.81
C SER A 368 23.70 -13.56 15.19
N LEU A 369 23.65 -13.85 13.90
CA LEU A 369 22.40 -14.20 13.21
C LEU A 369 22.12 -15.70 13.37
N PRO A 370 20.84 -16.12 13.46
CA PRO A 370 20.49 -17.53 13.38
C PRO A 370 21.03 -18.20 12.10
N GLU A 371 21.47 -19.45 12.20
CA GLU A 371 22.06 -20.21 11.08
C GLU A 371 21.03 -20.61 10.01
N THR A 372 19.77 -20.70 10.41
CA THR A 372 18.63 -21.08 9.56
C THR A 372 17.61 -19.95 9.51
N GLY A 373 16.85 -19.90 8.42
CA GLY A 373 15.85 -18.85 8.17
C GLY A 373 16.38 -17.65 7.39
N CYS A 374 15.52 -16.66 7.23
CA CYS A 374 15.75 -15.50 6.37
C CYS A 374 16.19 -14.26 7.17
N PHE A 375 17.28 -14.36 7.93
CA PHE A 375 17.75 -13.26 8.78
C PHE A 375 18.73 -12.32 8.07
N PHE A 376 18.57 -11.01 8.30
CA PHE A 376 19.47 -9.98 7.83
C PHE A 376 19.77 -9.00 8.98
N ALA A 377 21.04 -8.64 9.16
CA ALA A 377 21.43 -7.75 10.24
C ALA A 377 20.95 -6.31 9.97
N PRO A 378 20.49 -5.57 11.00
CA PRO A 378 20.31 -4.11 10.96
C PRO A 378 21.51 -3.40 10.31
N THR A 379 21.28 -2.61 9.27
CA THR A 379 22.35 -1.94 8.52
C THR A 379 22.12 -0.44 8.46
N LEU A 380 23.18 0.32 8.75
CA LEU A 380 23.26 1.76 8.53
C LEU A 380 24.24 2.04 7.40
N ALA A 381 23.74 2.59 6.30
CA ALA A 381 24.56 3.13 5.22
C ALA A 381 24.91 4.59 5.56
N ILE A 382 26.21 4.86 5.69
CA ILE A 382 26.74 6.13 6.20
C ILE A 382 27.17 7.01 5.03
N ASP A 383 26.79 8.29 5.10
CA ASP A 383 27.19 9.35 4.15
C ASP A 383 26.88 8.98 2.69
N VAL A 384 25.61 8.70 2.43
CA VAL A 384 25.12 8.22 1.13
C VAL A 384 24.87 9.40 0.19
N ASP A 385 25.51 9.39 -0.98
CA ASP A 385 25.25 10.36 -2.03
C ASP A 385 23.78 10.27 -2.53
N PRO A 386 23.10 11.39 -2.81
CA PRO A 386 21.72 11.38 -3.30
C PRO A 386 21.49 10.53 -4.55
N SER A 387 22.48 10.34 -5.41
CA SER A 387 22.39 9.52 -6.63
C SER A 387 22.58 8.01 -6.39
N SER A 388 22.99 7.61 -5.18
CA SER A 388 23.23 6.21 -4.82
C SER A 388 21.96 5.36 -4.92
N VAL A 389 22.12 4.10 -5.32
CA VAL A 389 21.04 3.10 -5.34
C VAL A 389 20.37 2.97 -3.96
N LEU A 390 21.12 3.10 -2.86
CA LEU A 390 20.58 3.01 -1.50
C LEU A 390 19.72 4.22 -1.09
N ALA A 391 19.89 5.35 -1.77
CA ALA A 391 19.06 6.53 -1.62
C ALA A 391 17.84 6.50 -2.56
N GLN A 392 17.99 6.02 -3.79
CA GLN A 392 16.93 6.09 -4.82
C GLN A 392 15.96 4.89 -4.82
N GLU A 393 16.47 3.67 -4.65
CA GLU A 393 15.68 2.45 -4.77
C GLU A 393 15.08 1.99 -3.44
N GLU A 394 13.88 1.44 -3.49
CA GLU A 394 13.24 0.83 -2.32
C GLU A 394 13.92 -0.49 -1.96
N ILE A 395 14.60 -0.52 -0.81
CA ILE A 395 15.33 -1.71 -0.32
C ILE A 395 14.34 -2.73 0.26
N PHE A 396 13.40 -2.24 1.07
CA PHE A 396 12.37 -3.04 1.76
C PHE A 396 12.98 -4.12 2.68
N GLY A 397 13.87 -3.69 3.57
CA GLY A 397 14.61 -4.49 4.54
C GLY A 397 15.23 -3.56 5.58
N PRO A 398 15.98 -4.07 6.58
CA PRO A 398 16.32 -3.31 7.78
C PRO A 398 17.56 -2.43 7.54
N VAL A 399 17.48 -1.56 6.53
CA VAL A 399 18.57 -0.73 6.01
C VAL A 399 18.15 0.73 5.97
N ALA A 400 18.88 1.57 6.69
CA ALA A 400 18.74 3.03 6.64
C ALA A 400 19.91 3.65 5.87
N ALA A 401 19.61 4.60 4.98
CA ALA A 401 20.62 5.43 4.32
C ALA A 401 20.67 6.81 4.97
N THR A 402 21.82 7.19 5.53
CA THR A 402 22.04 8.52 6.10
C THR A 402 22.62 9.47 5.06
N MET A 403 22.12 10.70 5.07
CA MET A 403 22.55 11.80 4.23
C MET A 403 22.53 13.07 5.08
N THR A 404 23.31 14.08 4.69
CA THR A 404 23.34 15.35 5.41
C THR A 404 22.71 16.48 4.63
N PHE A 405 22.31 17.54 5.34
CA PHE A 405 21.90 18.82 4.76
C PHE A 405 22.35 19.99 5.65
N ARG A 406 22.52 21.18 5.05
CA ARG A 406 22.92 22.41 5.74
C ARG A 406 21.74 23.27 6.14
N THR A 407 20.75 23.36 5.24
CA THR A 407 19.64 24.30 5.38
C THR A 407 18.29 23.58 5.27
N PRO A 408 17.21 24.15 5.87
CA PRO A 408 15.87 23.57 5.72
C PRO A 408 15.42 23.47 4.25
N SER A 409 15.85 24.40 3.38
CA SER A 409 15.55 24.37 1.95
C SER A 409 16.25 23.20 1.24
N GLU A 410 17.49 22.89 1.60
CA GLU A 410 18.21 21.73 1.08
C GLU A 410 17.60 20.41 1.58
N ALA A 411 17.19 20.34 2.85
CA ALA A 411 16.46 19.19 3.38
C ALA A 411 15.20 18.90 2.56
N LEU A 412 14.46 19.95 2.20
CA LEU A 412 13.25 19.85 1.37
C LEU A 412 13.57 19.37 -0.05
N GLU A 413 14.63 19.89 -0.67
CA GLU A 413 15.08 19.46 -1.99
C GLU A 413 15.44 17.96 -1.99
N LEU A 414 16.25 17.52 -1.04
CA LEU A 414 16.67 16.12 -0.89
C LEU A 414 15.47 15.20 -0.59
N ALA A 415 14.59 15.60 0.32
CA ALA A 415 13.40 14.85 0.68
C ALA A 415 12.49 14.60 -0.55
N ASN A 416 12.28 15.65 -1.35
CA ASN A 416 11.42 15.62 -2.53
C ASN A 416 12.12 15.06 -3.79
N ASN A 417 13.46 14.89 -3.77
CA ASN A 417 14.24 14.30 -4.85
C ASN A 417 14.13 12.76 -4.88
N THR A 418 12.94 12.30 -5.23
CA THR A 418 12.59 10.90 -5.41
C THR A 418 11.38 10.80 -6.33
N MET A 419 11.20 9.66 -6.99
CA MET A 419 9.97 9.35 -7.74
C MET A 419 8.75 9.11 -6.83
N TYR A 420 9.00 8.77 -5.55
CA TYR A 420 7.98 8.43 -4.57
C TYR A 420 7.37 9.68 -3.89
N GLY A 421 6.32 9.45 -3.09
CA GLY A 421 5.63 10.48 -2.32
C GLY A 421 4.61 9.88 -1.35
N LEU A 422 5.03 8.92 -0.51
CA LEU A 422 4.13 8.18 0.39
C LEU A 422 4.01 8.82 1.78
N ALA A 423 5.09 8.78 2.56
CA ALA A 423 5.13 9.38 3.90
C ALA A 423 6.41 10.19 4.09
N ALA A 424 6.46 11.02 5.13
CA ALA A 424 7.65 11.70 5.60
C ALA A 424 7.56 11.94 7.11
N SER A 425 8.72 12.09 7.77
CA SER A 425 8.81 12.46 9.18
C SER A 425 9.74 13.65 9.35
N VAL A 426 9.35 14.61 10.19
CA VAL A 426 10.10 15.83 10.50
C VAL A 426 10.32 15.93 12.00
N TRP A 427 11.57 16.07 12.41
CA TRP A 427 11.98 16.16 13.81
C TRP A 427 12.62 17.50 14.11
N SER A 428 11.97 18.30 14.95
CA SER A 428 12.41 19.63 15.39
C SER A 428 11.56 20.07 16.58
N GLU A 429 12.18 20.63 17.62
CA GLU A 429 11.45 21.22 18.76
C GLU A 429 10.90 22.62 18.44
N ASN A 430 11.34 23.23 17.32
CA ASN A 430 10.78 24.48 16.83
C ASN A 430 9.52 24.25 15.99
N ILE A 431 8.38 24.63 16.56
CA ILE A 431 7.06 24.53 15.90
C ILE A 431 7.00 25.25 14.54
N ASN A 432 7.68 26.39 14.38
CA ASN A 432 7.66 27.12 13.12
C ASN A 432 8.40 26.34 12.04
N GLN A 433 9.53 25.74 12.37
CA GLN A 433 10.31 24.94 11.43
C GLN A 433 9.54 23.68 11.01
N ALA A 434 9.04 22.92 11.99
CA ALA A 434 8.29 21.71 11.72
C ALA A 434 7.02 21.97 10.88
N LEU A 435 6.19 22.94 11.26
CA LEU A 435 4.95 23.25 10.55
C LEU A 435 5.15 24.03 9.25
N HIS A 436 6.30 24.71 9.07
CA HIS A 436 6.66 25.30 7.78
C HIS A 436 7.05 24.24 6.76
N LEU A 437 7.83 23.24 7.17
CA LEU A 437 8.29 22.19 6.25
C LEU A 437 7.21 21.17 5.90
N ALA A 438 6.38 20.79 6.88
CA ALA A 438 5.37 19.75 6.69
C ALA A 438 4.50 19.91 5.42
N PRO A 439 3.90 21.08 5.12
CA PRO A 439 3.08 21.26 3.91
C PRO A 439 3.90 21.33 2.61
N LEU A 440 5.22 21.50 2.66
CA LEU A 440 6.09 21.59 1.48
C LEU A 440 6.60 20.22 1.03
N LEU A 441 6.59 19.23 1.93
CA LEU A 441 6.97 17.86 1.63
C LEU A 441 5.94 17.22 0.70
N GLN A 442 6.41 16.64 -0.41
CA GLN A 442 5.56 15.99 -1.40
C GLN A 442 5.28 14.54 -0.98
N ALA A 443 4.54 14.39 0.12
CA ALA A 443 4.16 13.12 0.72
C ALA A 443 2.66 13.08 1.04
N GLY A 444 2.12 11.86 1.05
CA GLY A 444 0.75 11.53 1.44
C GLY A 444 0.43 11.87 2.89
N VAL A 445 1.39 11.55 3.75
CA VAL A 445 1.33 11.71 5.20
C VAL A 445 2.64 12.32 5.69
N VAL A 446 2.54 13.29 6.59
CA VAL A 446 3.70 13.88 7.25
C VAL A 446 3.51 13.79 8.76
N TRP A 447 4.47 13.17 9.43
CA TRP A 447 4.52 13.08 10.88
C TRP A 447 5.51 14.10 11.44
N VAL A 448 5.15 14.76 12.54
CA VAL A 448 6.01 15.72 13.24
C VAL A 448 6.37 15.13 14.61
N ASN A 449 7.67 14.99 14.89
CA ASN A 449 8.24 14.39 16.10
C ASN A 449 7.66 13.00 16.42
N CYS A 450 7.25 12.27 15.39
CA CYS A 450 6.83 10.88 15.44
C CYS A 450 6.92 10.24 14.05
N THR A 451 6.65 8.96 13.95
CA THR A 451 6.61 8.21 12.69
C THR A 451 5.68 7.00 12.84
N ASN A 452 5.23 6.43 11.72
CA ASN A 452 4.42 5.21 11.68
C ASN A 452 3.19 5.25 12.60
N GLN A 453 2.60 6.43 12.78
CA GLN A 453 1.37 6.60 13.56
C GLN A 453 0.18 6.38 12.66
N PHE A 454 -0.55 5.29 12.91
CA PHE A 454 -1.73 4.88 12.14
C PHE A 454 -2.97 4.87 13.03
N ASP A 455 -4.08 5.39 12.50
CA ASP A 455 -5.41 5.17 13.06
C ASP A 455 -6.41 5.02 11.92
N ALA A 456 -7.45 4.22 12.16
CA ALA A 456 -8.49 3.98 11.18
C ALA A 456 -9.23 5.24 10.72
N ALA A 457 -9.18 6.33 11.49
CA ALA A 457 -9.80 7.61 11.16
C ALA A 457 -8.92 8.54 10.31
N CYS A 458 -7.64 8.22 10.10
CA CYS A 458 -6.73 9.04 9.33
C CYS A 458 -6.56 8.47 7.91
N GLY A 459 -6.84 9.27 6.88
CA GLY A 459 -6.58 8.89 5.50
C GLY A 459 -5.08 8.77 5.22
N PHE A 460 -4.64 7.61 4.77
CA PHE A 460 -3.27 7.30 4.35
C PHE A 460 -3.26 7.03 2.83
N GLY A 461 -2.24 7.51 2.13
CA GLY A 461 -1.97 7.06 0.77
C GLY A 461 -1.06 7.97 -0.05
N GLY A 462 -0.52 7.45 -1.15
CA GLY A 462 0.57 8.10 -1.87
C GLY A 462 0.22 9.28 -2.79
N TYR A 463 1.29 9.94 -3.26
CA TYR A 463 1.36 10.80 -4.44
C TYR A 463 2.44 10.28 -5.41
N ARG A 464 2.51 10.86 -6.62
CA ARG A 464 3.53 10.55 -7.64
C ARG A 464 3.53 9.05 -7.98
N GLU A 465 4.69 8.38 -7.90
CA GLU A 465 4.80 6.95 -8.18
C GLU A 465 4.50 6.05 -6.96
N SER A 466 4.18 6.64 -5.81
CA SER A 466 3.62 5.92 -4.65
C SER A 466 2.12 5.64 -4.78
N GLY A 467 1.51 6.02 -5.91
CA GLY A 467 0.13 5.68 -6.24
C GLY A 467 -0.87 6.80 -5.98
N TYR A 468 -2.14 6.43 -5.83
CA TYR A 468 -3.27 7.34 -5.68
C TYR A 468 -4.50 6.64 -5.08
N GLY A 469 -5.33 7.45 -4.43
CA GLY A 469 -6.41 7.02 -3.55
C GLY A 469 -6.01 7.22 -2.09
N ARG A 470 -6.91 6.92 -1.17
CA ARG A 470 -6.66 6.93 0.27
C ARG A 470 -7.30 5.71 0.92
N GLU A 471 -6.68 5.20 1.96
CA GLU A 471 -7.20 4.17 2.85
C GLU A 471 -7.34 4.74 4.27
N GLY A 472 -8.42 4.39 4.98
CA GLY A 472 -8.75 4.98 6.28
C GLY A 472 -9.46 6.34 6.19
N GLY A 473 -10.04 6.75 7.32
CA GLY A 473 -10.76 8.01 7.46
C GLY A 473 -12.01 8.13 6.59
N ARG A 474 -12.51 9.38 6.49
CA ARG A 474 -13.63 9.73 5.61
C ARG A 474 -13.21 9.64 4.14
N GLU A 475 -11.97 9.99 3.90
CA GLU A 475 -11.31 10.08 2.62
C GLU A 475 -11.30 8.71 1.94
N GLY A 476 -10.94 7.65 2.68
CA GLY A 476 -10.92 6.30 2.15
C GLY A 476 -12.30 5.71 1.85
N LEU A 477 -13.37 6.14 2.54
CA LEU A 477 -14.73 5.68 2.23
C LEU A 477 -15.18 6.11 0.83
N LEU A 478 -14.80 7.32 0.42
CA LEU A 478 -15.11 7.85 -0.90
C LEU A 478 -14.49 6.99 -2.01
N GLU A 479 -13.39 6.30 -1.73
CA GLU A 479 -12.79 5.35 -2.68
C GLU A 479 -13.69 4.13 -2.95
N TYR A 480 -14.57 3.79 -2.01
CA TYR A 480 -15.49 2.65 -2.07
C TYR A 480 -16.94 3.03 -2.42
N MET A 481 -17.17 4.28 -2.82
CA MET A 481 -18.46 4.78 -3.27
C MET A 481 -18.40 5.45 -4.63
N LYS A 482 -19.57 5.62 -5.25
CA LYS A 482 -19.78 6.42 -6.46
C LYS A 482 -21.01 7.32 -6.31
N PRO A 483 -21.09 8.46 -7.03
CA PRO A 483 -22.27 9.30 -7.02
C PRO A 483 -23.52 8.53 -7.48
N LYS A 484 -24.63 8.74 -6.79
CA LYS A 484 -25.95 8.25 -7.19
C LYS A 484 -26.37 8.99 -8.44
N VAL A 485 -26.26 8.34 -9.59
CA VAL A 485 -26.68 8.92 -10.87
C VAL A 485 -28.21 9.05 -10.87
N THR A 486 -28.71 10.28 -10.75
CA THR A 486 -30.15 10.58 -10.74
C THR A 486 -30.63 11.29 -12.02
N ALA A 487 -29.73 11.82 -12.85
CA ALA A 487 -30.08 12.48 -14.11
C ALA A 487 -28.89 12.52 -15.09
N PHE A 488 -28.75 11.49 -15.92
CA PHE A 488 -28.09 11.66 -17.22
C PHE A 488 -29.19 11.76 -18.28
N THR A 489 -29.50 12.98 -18.74
CA THR A 489 -30.27 13.15 -19.97
C THR A 489 -29.33 12.76 -21.11
N GLY A 490 -29.40 11.50 -21.56
CA GLY A 490 -28.54 10.87 -22.55
C GLY A 490 -28.57 11.45 -23.97
N LYS A 491 -28.71 12.77 -24.14
CA LYS A 491 -28.36 13.43 -25.39
C LYS A 491 -26.85 13.37 -25.55
N LYS A 492 -26.34 12.27 -26.11
CA LYS A 492 -25.05 12.27 -26.80
C LYS A 492 -25.07 13.47 -27.73
N LEU A 493 -24.25 14.48 -27.46
CA LEU A 493 -24.05 15.58 -28.38
C LEU A 493 -23.55 14.95 -29.69
N LYS A 494 -24.40 14.95 -30.72
CA LYS A 494 -23.98 14.50 -32.04
C LYS A 494 -22.87 15.44 -32.48
N ARG A 495 -21.67 14.90 -32.69
CA ARG A 495 -20.58 15.66 -33.30
C ARG A 495 -21.10 16.14 -34.66
N PRO A 496 -21.13 17.45 -34.93
CA PRO A 496 -21.55 17.95 -36.24
C PRO A 496 -20.70 17.30 -37.32
N ASP A 497 -21.33 16.89 -38.43
CA ASP A 497 -20.61 16.42 -39.61
C ASP A 497 -20.03 17.63 -40.34
N VAL A 498 -18.79 17.98 -39.98
CA VAL A 498 -18.04 19.10 -40.57
C VAL A 498 -17.41 18.68 -41.91
N GLN A 499 -17.26 17.37 -42.18
CA GLN A 499 -16.65 16.87 -43.41
C GLN A 499 -17.62 16.91 -44.60
N GLY A 500 -18.93 16.89 -44.35
CA GLY A 500 -19.98 17.01 -45.37
C GLY A 500 -20.35 18.44 -45.78
N LEU A 501 -19.67 19.48 -45.26
CA LEU A 501 -19.94 20.87 -45.61
C LEU A 501 -19.26 21.26 -46.93
N SER A 502 -19.96 22.02 -47.79
CA SER A 502 -19.31 22.71 -48.90
C SER A 502 -18.43 23.83 -48.32
N HIS A 503 -17.12 23.74 -48.53
CA HIS A 503 -16.16 24.68 -47.95
C HIS A 503 -15.80 25.79 -48.93
N THR A 504 -16.03 27.05 -48.54
CA THR A 504 -15.54 28.22 -49.28
C THR A 504 -14.23 28.71 -48.66
N THR A 505 -13.10 28.49 -49.33
CA THR A 505 -11.76 28.88 -48.82
C THR A 505 -11.50 30.37 -48.85
N THR A 506 -12.33 31.13 -49.57
CA THR A 506 -12.28 32.58 -49.65
C THR A 506 -13.12 33.21 -48.55
N LEU A 507 -12.49 34.05 -47.73
CA LEU A 507 -13.19 35.01 -46.89
C LEU A 507 -13.67 36.12 -47.81
N GLU A 508 -14.98 36.26 -48.01
CA GLU A 508 -15.53 37.42 -48.72
C GLU A 508 -15.09 38.71 -47.99
N GLY A 509 -14.17 39.46 -48.60
CA GLY A 509 -13.81 40.82 -48.21
C GLY A 509 -12.89 41.05 -47.00
N SER A 510 -11.82 40.26 -46.75
CA SER A 510 -10.91 40.62 -45.63
C SER A 510 -9.40 40.45 -45.84
N GLU A 511 -8.66 41.55 -45.64
CA GLU A 511 -7.21 41.65 -45.38
C GLU A 511 -6.84 41.26 -43.91
N ILE A 512 -7.68 40.49 -43.21
CA ILE A 512 -7.66 40.38 -41.74
C ILE A 512 -7.06 39.05 -41.26
N HIS A 513 -6.03 39.13 -40.42
CA HIS A 513 -5.39 37.98 -39.76
C HIS A 513 -6.26 37.39 -38.63
N ARG A 514 -7.02 36.33 -38.92
CA ARG A 514 -7.92 35.60 -37.98
C ARG A 514 -7.38 34.24 -37.53
N THR A 515 -6.07 34.17 -37.28
CA THR A 515 -5.42 32.95 -36.78
C THR A 515 -5.22 33.05 -35.27
N ALA A 516 -5.96 32.22 -34.53
CA ALA A 516 -5.79 32.08 -33.09
C ALA A 516 -4.47 31.35 -32.75
N LYS A 517 -3.88 31.73 -31.62
CA LYS A 517 -2.63 31.19 -31.09
C LYS A 517 -2.91 30.39 -29.81
N PHE A 518 -1.92 29.65 -29.32
CA PHE A 518 -1.99 29.09 -27.97
C PHE A 518 -1.76 30.16 -26.92
N PHE A 519 -2.13 29.87 -25.69
CA PHE A 519 -1.83 30.70 -24.54
C PHE A 519 -0.97 29.88 -23.58
N ILE A 520 0.32 30.21 -23.53
CA ILE A 520 1.37 29.47 -22.82
C ILE A 520 2.18 30.50 -22.05
N GLU A 521 2.48 30.24 -20.77
CA GLU A 521 3.23 31.16 -19.89
C GLU A 521 2.64 32.59 -19.82
N GLY A 522 1.30 32.72 -19.81
CA GLY A 522 0.65 34.02 -19.70
C GLY A 522 0.70 34.89 -20.97
N LYS A 523 1.17 34.36 -22.10
CA LYS A 523 1.28 35.07 -23.39
C LYS A 523 0.76 34.23 -24.55
N GLN A 524 0.46 34.89 -25.67
CA GLN A 524 0.14 34.17 -26.90
C GLN A 524 1.40 33.51 -27.49
N ALA A 525 1.32 32.23 -27.80
CA ALA A 525 2.40 31.44 -28.40
C ALA A 525 1.96 30.84 -29.74
N ARG A 526 2.81 30.95 -30.76
CA ARG A 526 2.58 30.27 -32.04
C ARG A 526 2.67 28.76 -31.83
N PRO A 527 1.92 27.94 -32.59
CA PRO A 527 2.17 26.50 -32.61
C PRO A 527 3.60 26.26 -33.09
N ASP A 528 4.35 25.45 -32.37
CA ASP A 528 5.75 25.13 -32.64
C ASP A 528 5.93 24.57 -34.07
N GLY A 529 5.03 23.68 -34.49
CA GLY A 529 5.05 23.11 -35.84
C GLY A 529 4.69 24.11 -36.96
N GLY A 530 4.30 25.34 -36.62
CA GLY A 530 3.90 26.37 -37.58
C GLY A 530 2.59 26.08 -38.33
N THR A 531 1.97 24.93 -38.08
CA THR A 531 0.75 24.49 -38.76
C THR A 531 -0.49 25.04 -38.09
N VAL A 532 -1.46 25.41 -38.92
CA VAL A 532 -2.77 25.90 -38.51
C VAL A 532 -3.83 25.10 -39.25
N ARG A 533 -4.94 24.82 -38.59
CA ARG A 533 -6.10 24.20 -39.22
C ARG A 533 -7.22 25.24 -39.38
N PRO A 534 -7.90 25.28 -40.54
CA PRO A 534 -9.07 26.14 -40.70
C PRO A 534 -10.20 25.68 -39.78
N VAL A 535 -11.02 26.64 -39.35
CA VAL A 535 -12.25 26.42 -38.59
C VAL A 535 -13.39 26.98 -39.41
N TRP A 536 -14.44 26.18 -39.58
CA TRP A 536 -15.57 26.48 -40.45
C TRP A 536 -16.82 26.75 -39.63
N ASN A 537 -17.64 27.69 -40.10
CA ASN A 537 -19.00 27.90 -39.61
C ASN A 537 -19.92 26.78 -40.09
N LYS A 538 -21.10 26.65 -39.48
CA LYS A 538 -22.11 25.65 -39.86
C LYS A 538 -22.59 25.79 -41.31
N ASP A 539 -22.54 27.00 -41.86
CA ASP A 539 -22.91 27.30 -43.26
C ASP A 539 -21.80 26.98 -44.27
N GLY A 540 -20.64 26.49 -43.81
CA GLY A 540 -19.49 26.15 -44.66
C GLY A 540 -18.50 27.29 -44.88
N SER A 541 -18.78 28.51 -44.40
CA SER A 541 -17.88 29.67 -44.51
C SER A 541 -16.66 29.55 -43.57
N LEU A 542 -15.51 30.11 -43.96
CA LEU A 542 -14.30 30.11 -43.12
C LEU A 542 -14.49 31.06 -41.93
N ALA A 543 -14.45 30.53 -40.71
CA ALA A 543 -14.52 31.32 -39.48
C ALA A 543 -13.16 31.93 -39.09
N GLY A 544 -12.08 31.16 -39.32
CA GLY A 544 -10.71 31.54 -39.00
C GLY A 544 -9.77 30.33 -39.03
N ALA A 545 -8.61 30.43 -38.39
CA ALA A 545 -7.69 29.31 -38.22
C ALA A 545 -7.24 29.18 -36.77
N VAL A 546 -6.92 27.96 -36.34
CA VAL A 546 -6.37 27.67 -35.01
C VAL A 546 -5.07 26.89 -35.14
N GLY A 547 -4.11 27.15 -34.25
CA GLY A 547 -2.86 26.39 -34.20
C GLY A 547 -3.11 24.88 -34.03
N GLN A 548 -2.36 24.07 -34.77
CA GLN A 548 -2.36 22.61 -34.60
C GLN A 548 -1.20 22.22 -33.69
N GLY A 549 -1.53 21.88 -32.45
CA GLY A 549 -0.53 21.66 -31.40
C GLY A 549 0.20 20.34 -31.58
N ASN A 550 1.48 20.33 -31.23
CA ASN A 550 2.31 19.14 -31.23
C ASN A 550 2.85 18.83 -29.81
N ARG A 551 3.69 17.79 -29.70
CA ARG A 551 4.30 17.41 -28.42
C ARG A 551 5.25 18.46 -27.85
N LYS A 552 5.80 19.35 -28.68
CA LYS A 552 6.65 20.46 -28.26
C LYS A 552 5.82 21.60 -27.68
N ASP A 553 4.64 21.90 -28.23
CA ASP A 553 3.68 22.82 -27.61
C ASP A 553 3.25 22.33 -26.22
N LEU A 554 2.93 21.04 -26.09
CA LEU A 554 2.59 20.44 -24.79
C LEU A 554 3.76 20.47 -23.79
N ARG A 555 5.01 20.43 -24.26
CA ARG A 555 6.19 20.56 -23.39
C ARG A 555 6.43 22.01 -22.94
N ASN A 556 6.06 22.97 -23.79
CA ASN A 556 6.23 24.39 -23.48
C ASN A 556 5.12 24.90 -22.55
N ALA A 557 3.90 24.34 -22.67
CA ALA A 557 2.80 24.52 -21.73
C ALA A 557 3.12 23.88 -20.39
#